data_AF-W6U4Q8-F1
#
_entry.id   AF-W6U4Q8-F1
#
_cell.length_a   1.000
_cell.length_b   1.000
_cell.length_c   1.000
_cell.angle_alpha   90.00
_cell.angle_beta   90.00
_cell.angle_gamma   90.00
#
_symmetry.space_group_name_H-M   'P 1'
#
loop_
_entity.id
_entity.type
_entity.pdbx_description
1 polymer ?
#
loop_
_entity_poly.entity_id
_entity_poly.type
_entity_poly.pdbx_seq_one_letter_code
_entity_poly.pdbx_strand_id
1 'polypeptide(L)'
;MSEIINETQVGTTDKKKLAFEEKLQEIDNKYSRWFGTKNNPFTGAPDKINNYFRYFYTAEGEIQLYLKDGLPLEIGKDCRNAFKAVFNN
;
A
#
# COMPACT_ATOMS: atom_id res chain seq x y z
N MET A 1 -7.41 -24.54 30.72
CA MET A 1 -6.43 -24.53 29.60
C MET A 1 -7.25 -24.67 28.34
N SER A 2 -7.40 -23.68 27.46
CA SER A 2 -6.41 -22.71 27.03
C SER A 2 -7.08 -21.40 26.60
N GLU A 3 -6.34 -20.33 26.82
CA GLU A 3 -6.70 -18.92 26.72
C GLU A 3 -6.76 -18.38 25.28
N ILE A 4 -7.78 -17.54 25.06
CA ILE A 4 -7.79 -16.30 24.26
C ILE A 4 -7.49 -16.42 22.75
N ILE A 5 -8.57 -16.54 22.00
CA ILE A 5 -8.73 -16.13 20.59
C ILE A 5 -8.19 -14.70 20.35
N ASN A 6 -7.17 -14.59 19.50
CA ASN A 6 -6.57 -13.34 19.00
C ASN A 6 -7.52 -12.57 18.06
N GLU A 7 -8.72 -12.22 18.50
CA GLU A 7 -9.73 -11.54 17.67
C GLU A 7 -9.52 -10.02 17.55
N THR A 8 -8.62 -9.42 18.35
CA THR A 8 -8.42 -7.97 18.37
C THR A 8 -7.50 -7.44 17.26
N GLN A 9 -6.67 -8.29 16.64
CA GLN A 9 -5.70 -7.84 15.62
C GLN A 9 -6.30 -7.72 14.21
N VAL A 10 -7.34 -8.48 13.89
CA VAL A 10 -7.96 -8.45 12.54
C VAL A 10 -8.67 -7.12 12.31
N GLY A 11 -9.56 -6.69 13.21
CA GLY A 11 -10.35 -5.47 13.03
C GLY A 11 -9.58 -4.13 13.07
N THR A 12 -8.41 -4.06 13.71
CA THR A 12 -7.53 -2.88 13.63
C THR A 12 -6.71 -2.88 12.35
N THR A 13 -6.33 -4.06 11.87
CA THR A 13 -5.59 -4.23 10.62
C THR A 13 -6.44 -3.83 9.41
N ASP A 14 -7.73 -4.17 9.41
CA ASP A 14 -8.66 -3.78 8.35
C ASP A 14 -8.86 -2.26 8.28
N LYS A 15 -8.94 -1.58 9.43
CA LYS A 15 -9.03 -0.11 9.48
C LYS A 15 -7.77 0.58 8.97
N LYS A 16 -6.59 0.08 9.36
CA LYS A 16 -5.30 0.59 8.86
C LYS A 16 -5.16 0.31 7.36
N LYS A 17 -5.57 -0.86 6.87
CA LYS A 17 -5.64 -1.16 5.44
C LYS A 17 -6.49 -0.13 4.69
N LEU A 18 -7.72 0.09 5.14
CA LEU A 18 -8.64 1.02 4.49
C LEU A 18 -8.03 2.43 4.43
N ALA A 19 -7.50 2.93 5.55
CA ALA A 19 -6.85 4.24 5.60
C ALA A 19 -5.63 4.32 4.67
N PHE A 20 -4.88 3.22 4.53
CA PHE A 20 -3.76 3.15 3.61
C PHE A 20 -4.23 3.13 2.15
N GLU A 21 -5.28 2.38 1.82
CA GLU A 21 -5.89 2.34 0.49
C GLU A 21 -6.45 3.71 0.09
N GLU A 22 -7.09 4.44 1.01
CA GLU A 22 -7.52 5.83 0.78
C GLU A 22 -6.33 6.74 0.46
N LYS A 23 -5.25 6.66 1.26
CA LYS A 23 -4.02 7.43 0.99
C LYS A 23 -3.39 7.06 -0.34
N LEU A 24 -3.40 5.79 -0.72
CA LEU A 24 -2.88 5.34 -2.01
C LEU A 24 -3.75 5.84 -3.16
N GLN A 25 -5.07 5.92 -2.99
CA GLN A 25 -5.96 6.51 -3.98
C GLN A 25 -5.72 8.02 -4.15
N GLU A 26 -5.39 8.75 -3.07
CA GLU A 26 -4.96 10.15 -3.17
C GLU A 26 -3.67 10.27 -4.00
N ILE A 27 -2.70 9.39 -3.76
CA ILE A 27 -1.43 9.36 -4.50
C ILE A 27 -1.67 8.96 -5.97
N ASP A 28 -2.52 7.97 -6.23
CA ASP A 28 -2.91 7.55 -7.59
C ASP A 28 -3.52 8.72 -8.37
N ASN A 29 -4.43 9.47 -7.74
CA ASN A 29 -5.02 10.67 -8.34
C ASN A 29 -3.98 11.78 -8.56
N LYS A 30 -3.14 12.05 -7.57
CA LYS A 30 -2.07 13.06 -7.65
C LYS A 30 -1.11 12.80 -8.82
N TYR A 31 -0.76 11.53 -9.02
CA TYR A 31 0.16 11.10 -10.09
C TYR A 31 -0.57 10.43 -11.26
N SER A 32 -1.88 10.64 -11.41
CA SER A 32 -2.72 9.98 -12.42
C SER A 32 -2.22 10.25 -13.83
N ARG A 33 -1.64 11.43 -14.09
CA ARG A 33 -0.96 11.74 -15.35
C ARG A 33 0.21 10.80 -15.66
N TRP A 34 1.03 10.48 -14.67
CA TRP A 34 2.17 9.57 -14.86
C TRP A 34 1.69 8.14 -15.07
N PHE A 35 0.76 7.69 -14.22
CA PHE A 35 0.13 6.38 -14.32
C PHE A 35 -0.62 6.18 -15.66
N GLY A 36 -1.34 7.20 -16.14
CA GLY A 36 -2.01 7.18 -17.44
C GLY A 36 -1.07 7.15 -18.65
N THR A 37 0.19 7.57 -18.50
CA THR A 37 1.22 7.42 -19.55
C THR A 37 1.88 6.05 -19.55
N LYS A 38 1.70 5.26 -18.48
CA LYS A 38 2.20 3.89 -18.37
C LYS A 38 1.07 2.94 -18.72
N ASN A 39 1.23 2.15 -19.77
CA ASN A 39 0.32 1.04 -20.04
C ASN A 39 0.87 -0.22 -19.40
N ASN A 40 0.02 -0.91 -18.65
CA ASN A 40 0.38 -2.20 -18.08
C ASN A 40 0.52 -3.21 -19.24
N PRO A 41 1.70 -3.81 -19.45
CA PRO A 41 1.95 -4.68 -20.61
C PRO A 41 1.10 -5.95 -20.61
N PHE A 42 0.54 -6.33 -19.45
CA PHE A 42 -0.30 -7.52 -19.31
C PHE A 42 -1.79 -7.25 -19.54
N THR A 43 -2.30 -6.07 -19.20
CA THR A 43 -3.74 -5.77 -19.26
C THR A 43 -4.11 -4.73 -20.31
N GLY A 44 -3.14 -4.03 -20.91
CA GLY A 44 -3.38 -2.97 -21.88
C GLY A 44 -4.14 -1.76 -21.33
N ALA A 45 -4.30 -1.70 -20.00
CA ALA A 45 -4.97 -0.62 -19.28
C ALA A 45 -3.93 0.33 -18.66
N PRO A 46 -4.31 1.59 -18.35
CA PRO A 46 -3.45 2.49 -17.61
C PRO A 46 -3.00 1.82 -16.31
N ASP A 47 -1.70 1.84 -16.10
CA ASP A 47 -1.08 1.25 -14.92
C ASP A 47 -1.56 2.00 -13.68
N LYS A 48 -1.67 1.31 -12.55
CA LYS A 48 -2.18 1.91 -11.31
C LYS A 48 -1.16 1.74 -10.20
N ILE A 49 -1.21 2.61 -9.21
CA ILE A 49 -0.28 2.53 -8.08
C ILE A 49 -0.31 1.14 -7.40
N ASN A 50 -1.49 0.51 -7.36
CA ASN A 50 -1.72 -0.87 -6.89
C ASN A 50 -0.83 -1.94 -7.55
N ASN A 51 -0.35 -1.74 -8.78
CA ASN A 51 0.56 -2.69 -9.43
C ASN A 51 2.02 -2.50 -9.02
N TYR A 52 2.37 -1.35 -8.44
CA TYR A 52 3.74 -0.99 -8.09
C TYR A 52 4.02 -1.09 -6.60
N PHE A 53 3.02 -1.22 -5.74
CA PHE A 53 3.26 -1.48 -4.32
C PHE A 53 2.78 -2.88 -3.94
N ARG A 54 3.44 -3.46 -2.95
CA ARG A 54 2.99 -4.65 -2.24
C ARG A 54 3.25 -4.43 -0.77
N TYR A 55 2.33 -4.84 0.08
CA TYR A 55 2.60 -4.93 1.50
C TYR A 55 2.38 -6.36 1.97
N PHE A 56 3.17 -6.77 2.95
CA PHE A 56 3.08 -8.10 3.54
C PHE A 56 3.43 -8.00 5.02
N TYR A 57 2.93 -8.96 5.79
CA TYR A 57 3.28 -9.12 7.19
C TYR A 57 4.50 -10.02 7.29
N THR A 58 5.51 -9.59 8.03
CA THR A 58 6.64 -10.44 8.39
C THR A 58 6.20 -11.48 9.42
N ALA A 59 7.01 -12.52 9.62
CA ALA A 59 6.78 -13.53 10.65
C ALA A 59 6.72 -12.92 12.07
N GLU A 60 7.29 -11.72 12.26
CA GLU A 60 7.31 -10.96 13.51
C GLU A 60 6.03 -10.11 13.70
N GLY A 61 5.10 -10.15 12.74
CA GLY A 61 3.87 -9.36 12.76
C GLY A 61 4.05 -7.90 12.32
N GLU A 62 5.24 -7.53 11.83
CA GLU A 62 5.49 -6.20 11.29
C GLU A 62 4.98 -6.11 9.85
N ILE A 63 4.30 -5.02 9.52
CA ILE A 63 3.92 -4.75 8.14
C ILE A 63 5.08 -4.10 7.40
N GLN A 64 5.42 -4.63 6.23
CA GLN A 64 6.42 -4.05 5.34
C GLN A 64 5.81 -3.64 4.01
N LEU A 65 6.24 -2.48 3.50
CA LEU A 65 5.90 -1.97 2.17
C LEU A 65 7.05 -2.20 1.19
N TYR A 66 6.78 -2.99 0.17
CA TYR A 66 7.60 -3.15 -1.02
C TYR A 66 7.12 -2.24 -2.14
N LEU A 67 8.05 -1.56 -2.80
CA LEU A 67 7.81 -0.76 -3.99
C LEU A 67 8.58 -1.39 -5.16
N LYS A 68 7.89 -1.58 -6.28
CA LYS A 68 8.46 -2.12 -7.51
C LYS A 68 9.43 -1.12 -8.13
N ASP A 69 10.52 -1.67 -8.67
CA ASP A 69 11.50 -0.90 -9.42
C ASP A 69 10.86 -0.25 -10.67
N GLY A 70 11.24 0.99 -10.97
CA GLY A 70 10.65 1.80 -12.05
C GLY A 70 9.57 2.80 -11.61
N LEU A 71 9.22 2.84 -10.32
CA LEU A 71 8.39 3.91 -9.75
C LEU A 71 9.25 5.18 -9.52
N PRO A 72 8.78 6.38 -9.85
CA PRO A 72 9.52 7.61 -9.58
C PRO A 72 9.76 7.77 -8.08
N LEU A 73 10.93 8.32 -7.74
CA LEU A 73 11.34 8.58 -6.36
C LEU A 73 10.28 9.35 -5.57
N GLU A 74 9.60 10.30 -6.21
CA GLU A 74 8.55 11.12 -5.60
C GLU A 74 7.33 10.29 -5.19
N ILE A 75 6.81 9.45 -6.09
CA ILE A 75 5.69 8.55 -5.80
C ILE A 75 6.08 7.55 -4.71
N GLY A 76 7.30 6.99 -4.80
CA GLY A 76 7.80 6.07 -3.79
C GLY A 76 7.95 6.71 -2.41
N LYS A 77 8.34 7.99 -2.36
CA LYS A 77 8.42 8.76 -1.12
C LYS A 77 7.03 9.04 -0.54
N ASP A 78 6.06 9.47 -1.36
CA ASP A 78 4.67 9.66 -0.95
C ASP A 78 4.07 8.34 -0.40
N CYS A 79 4.26 7.21 -1.09
CA CYS A 79 3.78 5.90 -0.63
C CYS A 79 4.38 5.49 0.73
N ARG A 80 5.70 5.66 0.91
CA ARG A 80 6.37 5.38 2.19
C ARG A 80 5.87 6.30 3.29
N ASN A 81 5.59 7.56 2.98
CA ASN A 81 5.10 8.52 3.96
C ASN A 81 3.66 8.19 4.38
N ALA A 82 2.79 7.85 3.41
CA ALA A 82 1.44 7.34 3.66
C ALA A 82 1.47 6.06 4.51
N PHE A 83 2.36 5.13 4.19
CA PHE A 83 2.51 3.89 4.95
C PHE A 83 2.95 4.14 6.39
N LYS A 84 3.94 5.01 6.60
CA LYS A 84 4.37 5.41 7.95
C LYS A 84 3.24 6.12 8.71
N ALA A 85 2.49 7.02 8.07
CA ALA A 85 1.40 7.72 8.71
C ALA A 85 0.28 6.78 9.20
N VAL A 86 0.05 5.67 8.48
CA VAL A 86 -1.03 4.71 8.80
C VAL A 86 -0.58 3.59 9.74
N PHE A 87 0.62 3.06 9.54
CA PHE A 87 1.10 1.88 10.28
C PHE A 87 2.09 2.19 11.39
N ASN A 88 2.81 3.32 11.32
CA ASN A 88 3.86 3.71 12.27
C ASN A 88 3.43 4.88 13.18
N ASN A 89 2.13 4.94 13.51
CA ASN A 89 1.56 5.88 14.48
C ASN A 89 1.35 5.21 15.84
#